data_AF-A0A1G1GA96-F1
#
_entry.id   AF-A0A1G1GA96-F1
#
_cell.length_a   1.000
_cell.length_b   1.000
_cell.length_c   1.000
_cell.angle_alpha   90.00
_cell.angle_beta   90.00
_cell.angle_gamma   90.00
#
_symmetry.space_group_name_H-M   'P 1'
#
loop_
_entity.id
_entity.type
_entity.pdbx_description
1 polymer ?
#
loop_
_entity_poly.entity_id
_entity_poly.type
_entity_poly.pdbx_seq_one_letter_code
_entity_poly.pdbx_strand_id
1 'polypeptide(L)'
;MYHLISKLFDKLERGLSPRDKVLIVSLMLIISVLGIVLAVRYYNYIQKNPEFCNSCHLMEEAYTAWKLSGHRNIVCQDCHHLGMIEQNRLLVKFVFTTDRKTPEPHGNETPWKTCTKCHWDEAAQGSVSVNKSTGHARHVFTEKLTCKDCHSRKVHAFRPDRDACLRCHKDWRIHGVGMEEISCLRCHAFSPKKQEAFIPDRQDCLSCHRKSSNTTFPDKVPMARLNCYECHKPHARIKPTDEDCLRCHTREVLELKNVHFTSKACKTCHVPHRWTVQ
;
A
#
# COMPACT_ATOMS: atom_id res chain seq x y z
N MET A 1 -27.91 -26.02 -51.04
CA MET A 1 -26.51 -25.56 -51.06
C MET A 1 -25.87 -25.69 -52.44
N TYR A 2 -25.92 -26.88 -53.08
CA TYR A 2 -25.34 -27.14 -54.42
C TYR A 2 -25.86 -26.22 -55.55
N HIS A 3 -27.18 -25.97 -55.59
CA HIS A 3 -27.80 -25.14 -56.62
C HIS A 3 -27.46 -23.63 -56.50
N LEU A 4 -27.16 -23.17 -55.28
CA LEU A 4 -26.76 -21.79 -55.03
C LEU A 4 -25.31 -21.56 -55.48
N ILE A 5 -24.45 -22.56 -55.25
CA ILE A 5 -23.04 -22.57 -55.64
C ILE A 5 -22.91 -22.63 -57.17
N SER A 6 -23.69 -23.48 -57.86
CA SER A 6 -23.65 -23.58 -59.32
C SER A 6 -24.07 -22.29 -60.03
N LYS A 7 -25.12 -21.61 -59.54
CA LYS A 7 -25.52 -20.28 -60.05
C LYS A 7 -24.47 -19.20 -59.82
N LEU A 8 -23.65 -19.33 -58.77
CA LEU A 8 -22.56 -18.40 -58.47
C LEU A 8 -21.42 -18.57 -59.48
N PHE A 9 -21.04 -19.82 -59.78
CA PHE A 9 -20.03 -20.17 -60.78
C PHE A 9 -20.43 -19.72 -62.19
N ASP A 10 -21.68 -19.98 -62.60
CA ASP A 10 -22.24 -19.54 -63.88
C ASP A 10 -22.25 -18.01 -64.08
N LYS A 11 -22.36 -17.23 -62.99
CA LYS A 11 -22.30 -15.75 -63.01
C LYS A 11 -20.88 -15.22 -63.05
N LEU A 12 -19.93 -15.94 -62.46
CA LEU A 12 -18.50 -15.61 -62.51
C LEU A 12 -17.93 -15.84 -63.92
N GLU A 13 -18.39 -16.90 -64.60
CA GLU A 13 -17.94 -17.29 -65.94
C GLU A 13 -18.50 -16.38 -67.07
N ARG A 14 -19.72 -15.83 -66.87
CA ARG A 14 -20.40 -14.94 -67.85
C ARG A 14 -20.11 -13.44 -67.69
N GLY A 15 -19.28 -13.07 -66.72
CA GLY A 15 -18.98 -11.68 -66.38
C GLY A 15 -20.03 -11.05 -65.47
N LEU A 16 -19.58 -10.46 -64.36
CA LEU A 16 -20.44 -9.84 -63.36
C LEU A 16 -21.16 -8.60 -63.92
N SER A 17 -22.49 -8.56 -63.81
CA SER A 17 -23.28 -7.38 -64.16
C SER A 17 -22.92 -6.20 -63.24
N PRO A 18 -23.12 -4.92 -63.66
CA PRO A 18 -22.88 -3.76 -62.80
C PRO A 18 -23.62 -3.83 -61.45
N ARG A 19 -24.82 -4.40 -61.43
CA ARG A 19 -25.61 -4.62 -60.20
C ARG A 19 -24.96 -5.65 -59.28
N ASP A 20 -24.45 -6.76 -59.84
CA ASP A 20 -23.76 -7.81 -59.06
C ASP A 20 -22.43 -7.28 -58.48
N LYS A 21 -21.69 -6.45 -59.22
CA LYS A 21 -20.47 -5.79 -58.72
C LYS A 21 -20.77 -4.87 -57.54
N VAL A 22 -21.83 -4.06 -57.62
CA VAL A 22 -22.26 -3.18 -56.51
C VAL A 22 -22.69 -3.99 -55.30
N LEU A 23 -23.41 -5.11 -55.49
CA LEU A 23 -23.79 -6.00 -54.38
C LEU A 23 -22.58 -6.64 -53.70
N ILE A 24 -21.61 -7.13 -54.47
CA ILE A 24 -20.38 -7.74 -53.93
C ILE A 24 -19.56 -6.69 -53.16
N VAL A 25 -19.34 -5.52 -53.74
CA VAL A 25 -18.60 -4.42 -53.07
C VAL A 25 -19.32 -3.98 -51.80
N SER A 26 -20.65 -3.88 -51.82
CA SER A 26 -21.45 -3.53 -50.63
C SER A 26 -21.34 -4.62 -49.56
N LEU A 27 -21.38 -5.90 -49.94
CA LEU A 27 -21.23 -7.02 -49.01
C LEU A 27 -19.81 -7.06 -48.41
N MET A 28 -18.78 -6.86 -49.23
CA MET A 28 -17.39 -6.77 -48.77
C MET A 28 -17.19 -5.59 -47.81
N LEU A 29 -17.80 -4.44 -48.09
CA LEU A 29 -17.78 -3.30 -47.20
C LEU A 29 -18.46 -3.62 -45.86
N ILE A 30 -19.65 -4.25 -45.89
CA ILE A 30 -20.37 -4.66 -44.68
C ILE A 30 -19.53 -5.65 -43.85
N ILE A 31 -18.95 -6.67 -44.49
CA ILE A 31 -18.09 -7.65 -43.81
C ILE A 31 -16.85 -6.97 -43.22
N SER A 32 -16.24 -6.05 -43.96
CA SER A 32 -15.05 -5.31 -43.49
C SER A 32 -15.39 -4.43 -42.28
N VAL A 33 -16.50 -3.69 -42.35
CA VAL A 33 -16.99 -2.85 -41.24
C VAL A 33 -17.32 -3.71 -40.03
N LEU A 34 -18.05 -4.82 -40.22
CA LEU A 34 -18.37 -5.76 -39.15
C LEU A 34 -17.10 -6.35 -38.52
N GLY A 35 -16.12 -6.75 -39.34
CA GLY A 35 -14.83 -7.26 -38.90
C GLY A 35 -14.08 -6.24 -38.05
N ILE A 36 -14.03 -4.97 -38.48
CA ILE A 36 -13.41 -3.88 -37.72
C ILE A 36 -14.14 -3.67 -36.39
N VAL A 37 -15.48 -3.62 -36.40
CA VAL A 37 -16.29 -3.44 -35.18
C VAL A 37 -16.03 -4.56 -34.17
N LEU A 38 -16.01 -5.81 -34.63
CA LEU A 38 -15.71 -6.97 -33.79
C LEU A 38 -14.28 -6.93 -33.26
N ALA A 39 -13.30 -6.61 -34.11
CA ALA A 39 -11.90 -6.49 -33.71
C ALA A 39 -11.69 -5.41 -32.64
N VAL A 40 -12.29 -4.24 -32.81
CA VAL A 40 -12.23 -3.14 -31.83
C VAL A 40 -12.91 -3.53 -30.52
N ARG A 41 -14.08 -4.19 -30.58
CA ARG A 41 -14.78 -4.65 -29.38
C ARG A 41 -13.97 -5.68 -28.61
N TYR A 42 -13.40 -6.65 -29.32
CA TYR A 42 -12.56 -7.70 -28.73
C TYR A 42 -11.27 -7.12 -28.14
N TYR A 43 -10.61 -6.21 -28.87
CA TYR A 43 -9.43 -5.49 -28.39
C TYR A 43 -9.72 -4.71 -27.11
N ASN A 44 -10.83 -3.96 -27.06
CA ASN A 44 -11.21 -3.22 -25.86
C ASN A 44 -11.55 -4.15 -24.68
N TYR A 45 -12.20 -5.29 -24.93
CA TYR A 45 -12.46 -6.28 -23.88
C TYR A 45 -11.17 -6.82 -23.26
N ILE A 46 -10.19 -7.19 -24.09
CA ILE A 46 -8.91 -7.74 -23.60
C ILE A 46 -8.06 -6.68 -22.91
N GLN A 47 -8.04 -5.45 -23.42
CA GLN A 47 -7.07 -4.44 -23.00
C GLN A 47 -7.60 -3.47 -21.95
N LYS A 48 -8.91 -3.30 -21.85
CA LYS A 48 -9.54 -2.24 -21.03
C LYS A 48 -10.61 -2.74 -20.08
N ASN A 49 -10.98 -4.02 -20.12
CA ASN A 49 -11.99 -4.58 -19.22
C ASN A 49 -11.34 -5.52 -18.18
N PRO A 50 -11.41 -5.17 -16.88
CA PRO A 50 -10.97 -6.05 -15.79
C PRO A 50 -11.64 -7.43 -15.77
N GLU A 51 -12.86 -7.56 -16.32
CA GLU A 51 -13.58 -8.84 -16.41
C GLU A 51 -12.85 -9.87 -17.27
N PHE A 52 -12.08 -9.43 -18.27
CA PHE A 52 -11.25 -10.35 -19.05
C PHE A 52 -10.25 -11.07 -18.15
N CYS A 53 -9.58 -10.34 -17.25
CA CYS A 53 -8.64 -10.95 -16.30
C CYS A 53 -9.36 -11.87 -15.31
N ASN A 54 -10.54 -11.51 -14.83
CA ASN A 54 -11.34 -12.35 -13.93
C ASN A 54 -11.90 -13.61 -14.62
N SER A 55 -11.91 -13.68 -15.95
CA SER A 55 -12.31 -14.90 -16.68
C SER A 55 -11.31 -16.04 -16.50
N CYS A 56 -10.08 -15.75 -16.07
CA CYS A 56 -9.09 -16.74 -15.69
C CYS A 56 -9.30 -17.21 -14.24
N HIS A 57 -9.40 -18.52 -14.01
CA HIS A 57 -9.66 -19.11 -12.69
C HIS A 57 -8.62 -18.81 -11.60
N LEU A 58 -7.43 -18.31 -11.96
CA LEU A 58 -6.36 -17.95 -11.02
C LEU A 58 -6.46 -16.50 -10.51
N MET A 59 -7.37 -15.69 -11.08
CA MET A 59 -7.43 -14.24 -10.84
C MET A 59 -8.51 -13.82 -9.84
N GLU A 60 -9.36 -14.73 -9.36
CA GLU A 60 -10.52 -14.37 -8.53
C GLU A 60 -10.15 -13.63 -7.23
N GLU A 61 -9.15 -14.13 -6.50
CA GLU A 61 -8.68 -13.48 -5.26
C GLU A 61 -8.08 -12.10 -5.54
N ALA A 62 -7.26 -12.01 -6.59
CA ALA A 62 -6.62 -10.78 -7.00
C ALA A 62 -7.66 -9.74 -7.45
N TYR A 63 -8.65 -10.16 -8.25
CA TYR A 63 -9.75 -9.32 -8.72
C TYR A 63 -10.62 -8.82 -7.57
N THR A 64 -10.95 -9.69 -6.62
CA THR A 64 -11.73 -9.33 -5.42
C THR A 64 -11.00 -8.26 -4.61
N ALA A 65 -9.70 -8.43 -4.39
CA ALA A 65 -8.94 -7.44 -3.65
C ALA A 65 -8.77 -6.11 -4.40
N TRP A 66 -8.60 -6.15 -5.74
CA TRP A 66 -8.61 -4.93 -6.57
C TRP A 66 -9.93 -4.19 -6.43
N LYS A 67 -11.06 -4.90 -6.49
CA LYS A 67 -12.41 -4.33 -6.33
C LYS A 67 -12.63 -3.68 -4.97
N LEU A 68 -12.02 -4.22 -3.91
CA LEU A 68 -12.07 -3.68 -2.55
C LEU A 68 -11.04 -2.56 -2.31
N SER A 69 -10.06 -2.40 -3.19
CA SER A 69 -8.99 -1.42 -3.06
C SER A 69 -9.42 0.00 -3.44
N GLY A 70 -8.55 0.98 -3.19
CA GLY A 70 -8.68 2.34 -3.70
C GLY A 70 -8.49 2.45 -5.22
N HIS A 71 -8.00 1.40 -5.89
CA HIS A 71 -7.72 1.38 -7.32
C HIS A 71 -8.79 0.65 -8.15
N ARG A 72 -9.96 0.35 -7.59
CA ARG A 72 -11.06 -0.36 -8.26
C ARG A 72 -11.61 0.29 -9.54
N ASN A 73 -11.21 1.53 -9.82
CA ASN A 73 -11.60 2.27 -11.04
C ASN A 73 -10.47 2.33 -12.08
N ILE A 74 -9.33 1.69 -11.80
CA ILE A 74 -8.16 1.63 -12.69
C ILE A 74 -8.17 0.28 -13.40
N VAL A 75 -7.89 0.29 -14.70
CA VAL A 75 -7.83 -0.92 -15.53
C VAL A 75 -6.60 -1.73 -15.15
N CYS A 76 -6.71 -3.06 -15.05
CA CYS A 76 -5.63 -3.93 -14.60
C CYS A 76 -4.33 -3.70 -15.41
N GLN A 77 -4.47 -3.52 -16.72
CA GLN A 77 -3.43 -3.34 -17.72
C GLN A 77 -2.68 -2.00 -17.60
N ASP A 78 -3.25 -1.00 -16.93
CA ASP A 78 -2.55 0.25 -16.61
C ASP A 78 -1.36 -0.02 -15.67
N CYS A 79 -1.46 -1.08 -14.87
CA CYS A 79 -0.40 -1.58 -14.00
C CYS A 79 0.29 -2.83 -14.56
N HIS A 80 -0.49 -3.80 -15.05
CA HIS A 80 -0.04 -5.07 -15.62
C HIS A 80 0.10 -4.96 -17.14
N HIS A 81 1.10 -4.19 -17.58
CA HIS A 81 1.36 -4.04 -19.00
C HIS A 81 1.97 -5.32 -19.58
N LEU A 82 1.25 -5.95 -20.52
CA LEU A 82 1.71 -7.09 -21.30
C LEU A 82 1.99 -6.65 -22.73
N GLY A 83 3.16 -7.03 -23.27
CA GLY A 83 3.42 -6.84 -24.69
C GLY A 83 2.61 -7.82 -25.54
N MET A 84 2.33 -7.49 -26.80
CA MET A 84 1.57 -8.34 -27.73
C MET A 84 2.13 -9.78 -27.83
N ILE A 85 3.46 -9.92 -27.82
CA ILE A 85 4.14 -11.23 -27.86
C ILE A 85 3.86 -12.04 -26.59
N GLU A 86 3.89 -11.38 -25.42
CA GLU A 86 3.65 -12.01 -24.13
C GLU A 86 2.19 -12.44 -24.00
N GLN A 87 1.25 -11.59 -24.44
CA GLN A 87 -0.18 -11.92 -24.51
C GLN A 87 -0.44 -13.16 -25.37
N ASN A 88 0.14 -13.22 -26.57
CA ASN A 88 -0.01 -14.38 -27.45
C ASN A 88 0.61 -15.65 -26.87
N ARG A 89 1.77 -15.53 -26.18
CA ARG A 89 2.39 -16.66 -25.48
C ARG A 89 1.49 -17.20 -24.37
N LEU A 90 0.88 -16.32 -23.57
CA LEU A 90 -0.06 -16.71 -22.51
C LEU A 90 -1.31 -17.38 -23.10
N LEU A 91 -1.85 -16.86 -24.20
CA LEU A 91 -2.99 -17.45 -24.90
C LEU A 91 -2.66 -18.86 -25.42
N VAL A 92 -1.52 -19.04 -26.09
CA VAL A 92 -1.06 -20.34 -26.57
C VAL A 92 -0.91 -21.31 -25.39
N LYS A 93 -0.27 -20.89 -24.30
CA LYS A 93 -0.19 -21.74 -23.10
C LYS A 93 -1.58 -22.10 -22.56
N PHE A 94 -2.47 -21.13 -22.41
CA PHE A 94 -3.83 -21.38 -21.90
C PHE A 94 -4.61 -22.39 -22.76
N VAL A 95 -4.47 -22.35 -24.09
CA VAL A 95 -5.16 -23.26 -25.02
C VAL A 95 -4.51 -24.66 -25.03
N PHE A 96 -3.18 -24.74 -24.98
CA PHE A 96 -2.44 -25.99 -25.23
C PHE A 96 -1.90 -26.69 -23.96
N THR A 97 -1.95 -26.06 -22.78
CA THR A 97 -1.49 -26.68 -21.52
C THR A 97 -2.62 -27.00 -20.56
N THR A 98 -2.59 -28.20 -20.00
CA THR A 98 -3.54 -28.69 -18.98
C THR A 98 -3.01 -28.52 -17.55
N ASP A 99 -1.73 -28.16 -17.38
CA ASP A 99 -1.12 -27.93 -16.08
C ASP A 99 -1.47 -26.53 -15.55
N ARG A 100 -2.39 -26.49 -14.60
CA ARG A 100 -2.96 -25.26 -14.01
C ARG A 100 -2.38 -24.90 -12.64
N LYS A 101 -1.34 -25.62 -12.19
CA LYS A 101 -0.93 -25.58 -10.78
C LYS A 101 -0.05 -24.39 -10.41
N THR A 102 0.61 -23.72 -11.37
CA THR A 102 1.48 -22.58 -11.08
C THR A 102 1.17 -21.41 -12.02
N PRO A 103 0.70 -20.26 -11.49
CA PRO A 103 0.56 -19.05 -12.28
C PRO A 103 1.95 -18.60 -12.75
N GLU A 104 2.14 -18.49 -14.07
CA GLU A 104 3.34 -17.84 -14.61
C GLU A 104 3.27 -16.34 -14.27
N PRO A 105 4.29 -15.75 -13.63
CA PRO A 105 4.33 -14.31 -13.44
C PRO A 105 4.28 -13.62 -14.81
N HIS A 106 3.33 -12.69 -14.99
CA HIS A 106 3.16 -11.99 -16.25
C HIS A 106 2.73 -10.55 -16.03
N GLY A 107 3.15 -9.67 -16.95
CA GLY A 107 2.97 -8.23 -16.85
C GLY A 107 4.19 -7.57 -16.20
N ASN A 108 4.63 -6.46 -16.79
CA ASN A 108 5.89 -5.83 -16.42
C ASN A 108 5.83 -5.29 -14.99
N GLU A 109 6.52 -5.95 -14.06
CA GLU A 109 6.56 -5.54 -12.67
C GLU A 109 7.63 -4.46 -12.42
N THR A 110 7.43 -3.27 -12.97
CA THR A 110 8.12 -2.07 -12.48
C THR A 110 7.15 -1.19 -11.69
N PRO A 111 6.81 -1.54 -10.42
CA PRO A 111 5.88 -0.76 -9.61
C PRO A 111 6.27 0.71 -9.54
N TRP A 112 7.57 1.00 -9.43
CA TRP A 112 8.08 2.36 -9.34
C TRP A 112 7.51 3.28 -10.44
N LYS A 113 7.77 2.96 -11.71
CA LYS A 113 7.35 3.79 -12.84
C LYS A 113 5.82 3.83 -13.00
N THR A 114 5.13 2.76 -12.62
CA THR A 114 3.68 2.68 -12.72
C THR A 114 3.00 3.53 -11.64
N CYS A 115 3.41 3.37 -10.39
CA CYS A 115 2.83 4.09 -9.25
C CYS A 115 3.03 5.61 -9.39
N THR A 116 4.22 6.06 -9.81
CA THR A 116 4.53 7.49 -9.91
C THR A 116 3.85 8.19 -11.08
N LYS A 117 3.21 7.49 -12.03
CA LYS A 117 2.39 8.14 -13.05
C LYS A 117 1.19 8.89 -12.46
N CYS A 118 0.68 8.41 -11.32
CA CYS A 118 -0.45 9.02 -10.62
C CYS A 118 -0.03 9.56 -9.24
N HIS A 119 0.71 8.78 -8.45
CA HIS A 119 0.99 9.10 -7.03
C HIS A 119 2.10 10.12 -6.79
N TRP A 120 2.75 10.66 -7.82
CA TRP A 120 3.94 11.51 -7.64
C TRP A 120 3.64 12.83 -6.92
N ASP A 121 2.60 13.53 -7.39
CA ASP A 121 2.17 14.83 -6.87
C ASP A 121 0.88 14.74 -6.04
N GLU A 122 0.28 13.55 -5.95
CA GLU A 122 -0.95 13.34 -5.18
C GLU A 122 -0.68 13.34 -3.67
N ALA A 123 -1.38 14.20 -2.96
CA ALA A 123 -1.47 14.21 -1.51
C ALA A 123 -2.72 13.41 -1.08
N ALA A 124 -2.55 12.21 -0.53
CA ALA A 124 -3.68 11.47 0.04
C ALA A 124 -4.13 12.16 1.34
N GLN A 125 -5.44 12.33 1.53
CA GLN A 125 -6.13 12.90 2.72
C GLN A 125 -5.24 13.18 3.95
N GLY A 126 -4.65 14.38 4.00
CA GLY A 126 -3.85 14.87 5.14
C GLY A 126 -2.35 14.53 5.13
N SER A 127 -1.89 13.74 4.16
CA SER A 127 -0.47 13.41 3.94
C SER A 127 0.15 14.33 2.88
N VAL A 128 1.47 14.48 2.98
CA VAL A 128 2.29 15.18 1.98
C VAL A 128 2.46 14.28 0.75
N SER A 129 2.51 14.86 -0.46
CA SER A 129 2.76 14.13 -1.70
C SER A 129 4.03 13.27 -1.62
N VAL A 130 4.10 12.19 -2.42
CA VAL A 130 5.21 11.22 -2.37
C VAL A 130 6.57 11.91 -2.52
N ASN A 131 6.67 12.89 -3.42
CA ASN A 131 7.90 13.65 -3.66
C ASN A 131 8.28 14.66 -2.56
N LYS A 132 7.39 14.97 -1.62
CA LYS A 132 7.61 15.93 -0.53
C LYS A 132 7.56 15.29 0.87
N SER A 133 7.30 13.99 0.95
CA SER A 133 7.29 13.23 2.19
C SER A 133 8.71 12.99 2.71
N THR A 134 8.99 13.37 3.96
CA THR A 134 10.27 13.08 4.63
C THR A 134 10.55 11.58 4.72
N GLY A 135 9.53 10.77 5.00
CA GLY A 135 9.65 9.32 5.07
C GLY A 135 10.04 8.71 3.72
N HIS A 136 9.41 9.12 2.62
CA HIS A 136 9.83 8.70 1.29
C HIS A 136 11.22 9.28 0.92
N ALA A 137 11.53 10.54 1.24
CA ALA A 137 12.87 11.13 1.04
C ALA A 137 13.99 10.24 1.61
N ARG A 138 13.82 9.76 2.84
CA ARG A 138 14.76 8.83 3.46
C ARG A 138 14.73 7.45 2.79
N HIS A 139 13.59 6.77 2.76
CA HIS A 139 13.54 5.36 2.39
C HIS A 139 13.66 5.11 0.90
N VAL A 140 13.01 5.94 0.09
CA VAL A 140 12.92 5.73 -1.35
C VAL A 140 14.08 6.39 -2.08
N PHE A 141 14.44 7.62 -1.72
CA PHE A 141 15.47 8.37 -2.44
C PHE A 141 16.87 8.16 -1.86
N THR A 142 17.00 8.12 -0.53
CA THR A 142 18.31 7.93 0.13
C THR A 142 18.67 6.44 0.17
N GLU A 143 17.78 5.60 0.68
CA GLU A 143 18.02 4.15 0.80
C GLU A 143 17.66 3.36 -0.48
N LYS A 144 17.20 4.04 -1.54
CA LYS A 144 16.89 3.45 -2.86
C LYS A 144 15.88 2.31 -2.82
N LEU A 145 14.93 2.35 -1.87
CA LEU A 145 13.85 1.37 -1.80
C LEU A 145 12.76 1.64 -2.85
N THR A 146 12.12 0.57 -3.31
CA THR A 146 11.01 0.63 -4.26
C THR A 146 9.65 0.65 -3.54
N CYS A 147 8.60 1.12 -4.22
CA CYS A 147 7.26 1.22 -3.62
C CYS A 147 6.78 -0.13 -3.04
N LYS A 148 7.06 -1.25 -3.73
CA LYS A 148 6.66 -2.60 -3.31
C LYS A 148 7.41 -3.11 -2.09
N ASP A 149 8.55 -2.51 -1.75
CA ASP A 149 9.33 -2.91 -0.58
C ASP A 149 8.66 -2.44 0.72
N CYS A 150 7.68 -1.53 0.64
CA CYS A 150 6.84 -1.13 1.76
C CYS A 150 5.35 -1.40 1.51
N HIS A 151 4.83 -1.05 0.33
CA HIS A 151 3.44 -1.27 -0.07
C HIS A 151 3.27 -2.71 -0.57
N SER A 152 2.81 -3.58 0.34
CA SER A 152 2.66 -5.03 0.11
C SER A 152 1.80 -5.37 -1.11
N ARG A 153 2.13 -6.51 -1.73
CA ARG A 153 1.42 -7.15 -2.85
C ARG A 153 0.52 -8.30 -2.43
N LYS A 154 0.30 -8.52 -1.12
CA LYS A 154 -0.75 -9.44 -0.67
C LYS A 154 -2.09 -8.85 -1.13
N VAL A 155 -2.47 -9.25 -2.34
CA VAL A 155 -3.69 -8.98 -3.10
C VAL A 155 -4.11 -7.50 -3.11
N HIS A 156 -3.63 -6.73 -4.10
CA HIS A 156 -4.10 -5.38 -4.47
C HIS A 156 -4.39 -4.36 -3.33
N ALA A 157 -3.84 -4.58 -2.14
CA ALA A 157 -3.98 -3.75 -0.96
C ALA A 157 -2.64 -3.08 -0.67
N PHE A 158 -2.34 -2.03 -1.43
CA PHE A 158 -1.05 -1.32 -1.41
C PHE A 158 -0.90 -0.41 -0.19
N ARG A 159 -1.08 -0.93 1.02
CA ARG A 159 -0.81 -0.21 2.27
C ARG A 159 0.40 -0.85 2.97
N PRO A 160 1.34 -0.05 3.49
CA PRO A 160 2.40 -0.59 4.32
C PRO A 160 1.80 -1.06 5.64
N ASP A 161 2.09 -2.31 6.00
CA ASP A 161 1.77 -2.88 7.30
C ASP A 161 2.99 -2.79 8.22
N ARG A 162 2.81 -3.25 9.47
CA ARG A 162 3.92 -3.33 10.46
C ARG A 162 5.07 -4.16 9.91
N ASP A 163 4.76 -5.26 9.23
CA ASP A 163 5.75 -6.22 8.75
C ASP A 163 6.64 -5.60 7.67
N ALA A 164 6.14 -4.63 6.92
CA ALA A 164 6.93 -3.83 6.00
C ALA A 164 8.09 -3.09 6.67
N CYS A 165 7.83 -2.46 7.81
CA CYS A 165 8.87 -1.77 8.58
C CYS A 165 9.84 -2.78 9.22
N LEU A 166 9.31 -3.87 9.79
CA LEU A 166 10.10 -4.87 10.54
C LEU A 166 11.05 -5.70 9.65
N ARG A 167 10.87 -5.71 8.33
CA ARG A 167 11.84 -6.34 7.41
C ARG A 167 13.25 -5.77 7.60
N CYS A 168 13.35 -4.47 7.85
CA CYS A 168 14.61 -3.78 8.09
C CYS A 168 14.78 -3.38 9.57
N HIS A 169 13.72 -2.89 10.23
CA HIS A 169 13.74 -2.44 11.62
C HIS A 169 13.42 -3.56 12.61
N LYS A 170 14.19 -4.64 12.59
CA LYS A 170 13.89 -5.89 13.33
C LYS A 170 13.82 -5.69 14.85
N ASP A 171 14.61 -4.78 15.38
CA ASP A 171 14.75 -4.54 16.82
C ASP A 171 13.74 -3.53 17.37
N TRP A 172 12.89 -2.95 16.52
CA TRP A 172 11.99 -1.85 16.92
C TRP A 172 10.56 -2.34 17.19
N ARG A 173 10.44 -3.55 17.75
CA ARG A 173 9.15 -4.09 18.17
C ARG A 173 8.64 -3.31 19.39
N ILE A 174 7.34 -3.06 19.40
CA ILE A 174 6.70 -2.40 20.54
C ILE A 174 6.45 -3.46 21.60
N HIS A 175 6.95 -3.21 22.81
CA HIS A 175 6.64 -4.04 23.97
C HIS A 175 5.37 -3.50 24.64
N GLY A 176 4.53 -4.40 25.16
CA GLY A 176 3.35 -4.05 25.95
C GLY A 176 2.14 -4.89 25.58
N VAL A 177 1.41 -5.39 26.59
CA VAL A 177 0.24 -6.24 26.39
C VAL A 177 -0.80 -5.49 25.56
N GLY A 178 -1.17 -6.05 24.40
CA GLY A 178 -2.16 -5.49 23.48
C GLY A 178 -1.62 -4.48 22.47
N MET A 179 -0.30 -4.27 22.42
CA MET A 179 0.36 -3.36 21.46
C MET A 179 1.02 -4.10 20.29
N GLU A 180 0.97 -5.44 20.28
CA GLU A 180 1.74 -6.28 19.36
C GLU A 180 1.36 -6.05 17.89
N GLU A 181 0.07 -5.81 17.60
CA GLU A 181 -0.48 -5.66 16.24
C GLU A 181 -0.63 -4.20 15.77
N ILE A 182 -0.11 -3.24 16.54
CA ILE A 182 -0.24 -1.82 16.19
C ILE A 182 0.74 -1.45 15.07
N SER A 183 0.23 -0.78 14.04
CA SER A 183 1.06 -0.20 12.98
C SER A 183 2.00 0.87 13.55
N CYS A 184 3.27 0.83 13.16
CA CYS A 184 4.28 1.83 13.53
C CYS A 184 3.82 3.27 13.21
N LEU A 185 3.03 3.42 12.14
CA LEU A 185 2.52 4.71 11.67
C LEU A 185 1.46 5.34 12.57
N ARG A 186 0.96 4.61 13.58
CA ARG A 186 0.08 5.16 14.62
C ARG A 186 0.82 6.11 15.55
N CYS A 187 2.12 5.91 15.73
CA CYS A 187 2.97 6.76 16.56
C CYS A 187 3.96 7.56 15.70
N HIS A 188 4.54 6.93 14.67
CA HIS A 188 5.54 7.55 13.80
C HIS A 188 4.87 8.10 12.55
N ALA A 189 4.69 9.42 12.48
CA ALA A 189 4.24 10.06 11.26
C ALA A 189 5.28 9.88 10.15
N PHE A 190 4.91 9.22 9.05
CA PHE A 190 5.81 9.02 7.90
C PHE A 190 6.06 10.31 7.10
N SER A 191 5.10 11.23 7.14
CA SER A 191 5.16 12.53 6.48
C SER A 191 4.75 13.64 7.46
N PRO A 192 5.55 13.90 8.51
CA PRO A 192 5.18 14.91 9.49
C PRO A 192 5.24 16.30 8.87
N LYS A 193 4.33 17.19 9.28
CA LYS A 193 4.33 18.60 8.83
C LYS A 193 5.57 19.37 9.31
N LYS A 194 6.27 18.86 10.33
CA LYS A 194 7.52 19.39 10.87
C LYS A 194 8.59 18.31 10.80
N GLN A 195 9.76 18.66 10.25
CA GLN A 195 10.82 17.71 9.87
C GLN A 195 11.47 16.98 11.06
N GLU A 196 11.27 17.47 12.28
CA GLU A 196 11.93 17.00 13.51
C GLU A 196 11.16 15.88 14.26
N ALA A 197 9.90 15.59 13.91
CA ALA A 197 9.00 14.81 14.75
C ALA A 197 8.91 13.31 14.38
N PHE A 198 10.03 12.65 14.10
CA PHE A 198 9.96 11.17 13.98
C PHE A 198 9.80 10.50 15.36
N ILE A 199 10.23 11.15 16.43
CA ILE A 199 9.95 10.70 17.80
C ILE A 199 8.55 11.21 18.20
N PRO A 200 7.61 10.32 18.60
CA PRO A 200 6.26 10.71 18.97
C PRO A 200 6.25 11.64 20.18
N ASP A 201 5.40 12.65 20.19
CA ASP A 201 5.28 13.57 21.31
C ASP A 201 4.29 13.06 22.38
N ARG A 202 4.12 13.84 23.46
CA ARG A 202 3.15 13.53 24.52
C ARG A 202 1.71 13.37 23.97
N GLN A 203 1.32 14.16 22.98
CA GLN A 203 -0.04 14.14 22.43
C GLN A 203 -0.28 12.87 21.59
N ASP A 204 0.72 12.42 20.83
CA ASP A 204 0.67 11.14 20.11
C ASP A 204 0.44 9.97 21.08
N CYS A 205 1.15 9.96 22.20
CA CYS A 205 0.98 8.95 23.25
C CYS A 205 -0.42 9.02 23.88
N LEU A 206 -0.88 10.23 24.20
CA LEU A 206 -2.19 10.45 24.82
C LEU A 206 -3.36 10.23 23.87
N SER A 207 -3.16 10.15 22.55
CA SER A 207 -4.22 9.82 21.59
C SER A 207 -4.94 8.50 21.96
N CYS A 208 -4.21 7.55 22.54
CA CYS A 208 -4.75 6.30 23.08
C CYS A 208 -4.69 6.24 24.61
N HIS A 209 -3.64 6.76 25.25
CA HIS A 209 -3.41 6.59 26.69
C HIS A 209 -4.13 7.60 27.61
N ARG A 210 -4.95 8.53 27.08
CA ARG A 210 -5.60 9.61 27.87
C ARG A 210 -6.40 9.12 29.08
N LYS A 211 -7.02 7.94 28.98
CA LYS A 211 -7.71 7.25 30.06
C LYS A 211 -7.26 5.79 30.07
N SER A 212 -6.03 5.54 30.49
CA SER A 212 -5.56 4.18 30.76
C SER A 212 -6.33 3.61 31.95
N SER A 213 -6.61 2.30 31.95
CA SER A 213 -7.36 1.61 33.00
C SER A 213 -6.78 1.80 34.41
N ASN A 214 -5.48 2.08 34.53
CA ASN A 214 -4.76 2.07 35.80
C ASN A 214 -4.04 3.38 36.14
N THR A 215 -4.11 4.44 35.31
CA THR A 215 -3.35 5.67 35.53
C THR A 215 -4.01 6.88 34.86
N THR A 216 -3.99 8.01 35.56
CA THR A 216 -4.40 9.32 35.05
C THR A 216 -3.18 10.20 34.76
N PHE A 217 -3.30 11.09 33.79
CA PHE A 217 -2.24 12.03 33.39
C PHE A 217 -2.71 13.48 33.61
N PRO A 218 -2.78 13.96 34.87
CA PRO A 218 -3.16 15.33 35.17
C PRO A 218 -2.14 16.32 34.61
N ASP A 219 -2.61 17.51 34.21
CA ASP A 219 -1.73 18.56 33.65
C ASP A 219 -1.00 19.38 34.73
N LYS A 220 -1.43 19.26 36.00
CA LYS A 220 -0.90 20.00 37.15
C LYS A 220 0.02 19.14 38.04
N VAL A 221 0.96 18.42 37.45
CA VAL A 221 2.03 17.70 38.17
C VAL A 221 3.39 18.05 37.59
N PRO A 222 4.49 17.95 38.35
CA PRO A 222 5.83 18.33 37.89
C PRO A 222 6.23 17.64 36.58
N MET A 223 5.89 16.35 36.42
CA MET A 223 6.22 15.58 35.22
C MET A 223 5.28 15.81 34.03
N ALA A 224 4.22 16.62 34.15
CA ALA A 224 3.24 16.82 33.07
C ALA A 224 3.81 17.52 31.83
N ARG A 225 4.91 18.26 32.00
CA ARG A 225 5.59 19.01 30.94
C ARG A 225 6.62 18.18 30.16
N LEU A 226 6.93 16.98 30.64
CA LEU A 226 7.89 16.09 29.99
C LEU A 226 7.20 15.26 28.91
N ASN A 227 7.96 14.85 27.89
CA ASN A 227 7.47 13.85 26.96
C ASN A 227 7.52 12.45 27.58
N CYS A 228 6.54 11.60 27.23
CA CYS A 228 6.48 10.24 27.76
C CYS A 228 7.75 9.44 27.45
N TYR A 229 8.38 9.68 26.29
CA TYR A 229 9.57 8.97 25.86
C TYR A 229 10.83 9.28 26.69
N GLU A 230 10.80 10.33 27.53
CA GLU A 230 11.95 10.67 28.38
C GLU A 230 12.20 9.57 29.42
N CYS A 231 11.12 8.97 29.92
CA CYS A 231 11.14 7.87 30.90
C CYS A 231 10.76 6.52 30.27
N HIS A 232 9.80 6.50 29.35
CA HIS A 232 9.32 5.27 28.70
C HIS A 232 10.07 5.03 27.39
N LYS A 233 10.50 3.79 27.12
CA LYS A 233 11.15 3.39 25.86
C LYS A 233 10.34 2.27 25.20
N PRO A 234 9.30 2.56 24.41
CA PRO A 234 8.38 1.55 23.87
C PRO A 234 9.06 0.40 23.09
N HIS A 235 10.18 0.69 22.43
CA HIS A 235 10.94 -0.31 21.67
C HIS A 235 11.95 -1.12 22.50
N ALA A 236 12.16 -0.77 23.78
CA ALA A 236 13.20 -1.39 24.61
C ALA A 236 12.69 -1.72 26.02
N ARG A 237 12.31 -0.70 26.80
CA ARG A 237 11.78 -0.85 28.16
C ARG A 237 10.60 0.09 28.40
N ILE A 238 9.43 -0.48 28.71
CA ILE A 238 8.27 0.35 29.06
C ILE A 238 8.43 0.89 30.48
N LYS A 239 8.86 0.09 31.45
CA LYS A 239 8.93 0.52 32.84
C LYS A 239 10.20 1.37 33.06
N PRO A 240 10.09 2.61 33.58
CA PRO A 240 11.24 3.44 33.86
C PRO A 240 12.06 2.89 35.04
N THR A 241 13.36 3.11 35.02
CA THR A 241 14.30 2.80 36.10
C THR A 241 14.62 4.05 36.91
N ASP A 242 15.31 3.90 38.04
CA ASP A 242 15.73 5.05 38.84
C ASP A 242 16.72 5.95 38.06
N GLU A 243 17.51 5.37 37.14
CA GLU A 243 18.40 6.11 36.25
C GLU A 243 17.65 7.13 35.40
N ASP A 244 16.43 6.81 34.94
CA ASP A 244 15.61 7.73 34.15
C ASP A 244 15.23 8.97 34.97
N CYS A 245 15.04 8.83 36.30
CA CYS A 245 14.79 9.95 37.21
C CYS A 245 16.04 10.79 37.45
N LEU A 246 17.18 10.13 37.66
CA LEU A 246 18.46 10.78 37.99
C LEU A 246 19.03 11.63 36.84
N ARG A 247 18.50 11.48 35.61
CA ARG A 247 18.83 12.36 34.48
C ARG A 247 18.53 13.85 34.75
N CYS A 248 17.47 14.11 35.49
CA CYS A 248 17.05 15.46 35.86
C CYS A 248 17.23 15.71 37.36
N HIS A 249 17.05 14.67 38.18
CA HIS A 249 17.31 14.71 39.61
C HIS A 249 18.75 14.35 39.91
N THR A 250 19.67 15.25 39.55
CA THR A 250 21.09 15.06 39.85
C THR A 250 21.34 15.06 41.35
N ARG A 251 22.52 14.61 41.75
CA ARG A 251 22.91 14.58 43.16
C ARG A 251 22.79 15.96 43.81
N GLU A 252 23.25 17.00 43.11
CA GLU A 252 23.17 18.39 43.58
C GLU A 252 21.72 18.82 43.80
N VAL A 253 20.80 18.45 42.89
CA VAL A 253 19.37 18.77 43.00
C VAL A 253 18.71 18.05 44.18
N LEU A 254 19.09 16.80 44.43
CA LEU A 254 18.54 16.00 45.53
C LEU A 254 19.07 16.47 46.89
N GLU A 255 20.33 16.91 46.96
CA GLU A 255 20.94 17.44 48.19
C GLU A 255 20.31 18.77 48.66
N LEU A 256 19.56 19.47 47.81
CA LEU A 256 18.79 20.66 48.20
C LEU A 256 17.69 20.38 49.24
N LYS A 257 17.32 19.11 49.46
CA LYS A 257 16.28 18.72 50.42
C LYS A 257 16.79 17.62 51.35
N ASN A 258 16.76 17.89 52.64
CA ASN A 258 17.23 16.97 53.71
C ASN A 258 16.46 15.64 53.81
N VAL A 259 15.43 15.40 52.99
CA VAL A 259 14.57 14.19 53.04
C VAL A 259 15.03 13.08 52.09
N HIS A 260 15.97 13.36 51.18
CA HIS A 260 16.48 12.37 50.23
C HIS A 260 17.69 11.61 50.80
N PHE A 261 17.41 10.64 51.68
CA PHE A 261 18.43 9.81 52.34
C PHE A 261 18.98 8.65 51.47
N THR A 262 18.29 8.32 50.36
CA THR A 262 18.67 7.26 49.42
C THR A 262 18.37 7.69 47.99
N SER A 263 19.26 7.36 47.05
CA SER A 263 19.12 7.68 45.62
C SER A 263 18.47 6.56 44.80
N LYS A 264 18.07 5.46 45.44
CA LYS A 264 17.49 4.27 44.79
C LYS A 264 16.06 4.01 45.29
N ALA A 265 15.25 3.41 44.42
CA ALA A 265 13.83 3.14 44.58
C ALA A 265 12.95 4.40 44.65
N CYS A 266 13.18 5.37 43.76
CA CYS A 266 12.48 6.67 43.77
C CYS A 266 10.94 6.51 43.79
N LYS A 267 10.44 5.50 43.09
CA LYS A 267 9.00 5.23 42.89
C LYS A 267 8.23 4.80 44.15
N THR A 268 8.92 4.44 45.24
CA THR A 268 8.26 4.06 46.51
C THR A 268 7.66 5.29 47.21
N CYS A 269 8.37 6.43 47.14
CA CYS A 269 7.91 7.71 47.70
C CYS A 269 7.34 8.63 46.62
N HIS A 270 7.90 8.59 45.40
CA HIS A 270 7.49 9.44 44.28
C HIS A 270 6.70 8.65 43.26
N VAL A 271 5.38 8.62 43.40
CA VAL A 271 4.54 7.87 42.46
C VAL A 271 4.46 8.60 41.12
N PRO A 272 4.91 8.00 40.00
CA PRO A 272 4.91 8.65 38.70
C PRO A 272 3.51 9.13 38.28
N HIS A 273 3.46 10.20 37.49
CA HIS A 273 2.25 10.84 36.92
C HIS A 273 1.29 11.50 37.93
N ARG A 274 1.37 11.19 39.23
CA ARG A 274 0.46 11.74 40.25
C ARG A 274 1.13 12.46 41.40
N TRP A 275 2.45 12.31 41.56
CA TRP A 275 3.16 12.94 42.66
C TRP A 275 3.13 14.47 42.52
N THR A 276 2.87 15.13 43.64
CA THR A 276 2.93 16.59 43.79
C THR A 276 3.80 16.92 44.99
N VAL A 277 4.48 18.07 44.94
CA VAL A 277 5.13 18.64 46.12
C VAL A 277 4.00 18.97 47.11
N GLN A 278 4.06 18.39 48.31
CA GLN A 278 3.22 18.81 49.43
C GLN A 278 3.78 20.09 50.05
#